data_AF-A0A7X7C594-F1
#
_entry.id   AF-A0A7X7C594-F1
#
_cell.length_a   1.000
_cell.length_b   1.000
_cell.length_c   1.000
_cell.angle_alpha   90.00
_cell.angle_beta   90.00
_cell.angle_gamma   90.00
#
_symmetry.space_group_name_H-M   'P 1'
#
loop_
_entity.id
_entity.type
_entity.pdbx_description
1 polymer ?
#
loop_
_entity_poly.entity_id
_entity_poly.type
_entity_poly.pdbx_seq_one_letter_code
_entity_poly.pdbx_strand_id
1 'polypeptide(L)'
;MEDKNKDKENKNSNKVINISAGIVSSYATEYLENVFRNILHQEENIFKDTNSPEDYLVAIVAGAACSLFDNLPTFPSVVMSTALYYGLYAGIDSLKGKDIEEEKLVKDFLIDVFFIYLIFLFYEAFQTKNNDASTFTEALADNLPLDTLISVYYALRDYFTEEKNGNDKKRLSKRKEDSIIYHRTRM
;
A
#
# COMPACT_ATOMS: atom_id res chain seq x y z
N MET A 1 3.75 -43.08 -12.19
CA MET A 1 3.65 -41.87 -13.05
C MET A 1 2.36 -41.08 -12.80
N GLU A 2 1.31 -41.68 -12.20
CA GLU A 2 0.08 -40.97 -11.80
C GLU A 2 0.27 -40.00 -10.61
N ASP A 3 1.13 -40.31 -9.62
CA ASP A 3 1.32 -39.44 -8.44
C ASP A 3 1.93 -38.06 -8.77
N LYS A 4 2.85 -37.99 -9.75
CA LYS A 4 3.45 -36.71 -10.15
C LYS A 4 2.46 -35.76 -10.84
N ASN A 5 1.35 -36.26 -11.37
CA ASN A 5 0.31 -35.42 -11.97
C ASN A 5 -0.64 -34.86 -10.90
N LYS A 6 -1.03 -35.67 -9.91
CA LYS A 6 -1.86 -35.22 -8.77
C LYS A 6 -1.14 -34.16 -7.93
N ASP A 7 0.16 -34.32 -7.68
CA ASP A 7 0.95 -33.33 -6.93
C ASP A 7 1.09 -32.00 -7.69
N LYS A 8 1.11 -32.03 -9.03
CA LYS A 8 1.17 -30.82 -9.86
C LYS A 8 -0.19 -30.11 -9.95
N GLU A 9 -1.28 -30.86 -10.06
CA GLU A 9 -2.64 -30.31 -10.04
C GLU A 9 -2.94 -29.63 -8.70
N ASN A 10 -2.62 -30.28 -7.57
CA ASN A 10 -2.82 -29.72 -6.24
C ASN A 10 -1.99 -28.44 -6.02
N LYS A 11 -0.73 -28.41 -6.46
CA LYS A 11 0.11 -27.21 -6.38
C LYS A 11 -0.43 -26.04 -7.21
N ASN A 12 -0.93 -26.33 -8.41
CA ASN A 12 -1.53 -25.29 -9.26
C ASN A 12 -2.86 -24.77 -8.66
N SER A 13 -3.71 -25.64 -8.12
CA SER A 13 -4.96 -25.25 -7.45
C SER A 13 -4.68 -24.35 -6.25
N ASN A 14 -3.73 -24.74 -5.39
CA ASN A 14 -3.37 -23.95 -4.21
C ASN A 14 -2.80 -22.58 -4.59
N LYS A 15 -2.02 -22.52 -5.68
CA LYS A 15 -1.50 -21.26 -6.21
C LYS A 15 -2.60 -20.31 -6.69
N VAL A 16 -3.60 -20.82 -7.42
CA VAL A 16 -4.75 -20.01 -7.86
C VAL A 16 -5.57 -19.53 -6.67
N ILE A 17 -5.75 -20.37 -5.65
CA ILE A 17 -6.45 -20.01 -4.41
C ILE A 17 -5.72 -18.87 -3.70
N ASN A 18 -4.39 -18.99 -3.52
CA ASN A 18 -3.59 -17.96 -2.86
C ASN A 18 -3.62 -16.62 -3.62
N ILE A 19 -3.50 -16.65 -4.95
CA ILE A 19 -3.59 -15.43 -5.78
C ILE A 19 -4.97 -14.78 -5.65
N SER A 20 -6.04 -15.58 -5.70
CA SER A 20 -7.40 -15.07 -5.57
C SER A 20 -7.63 -14.47 -4.18
N ALA A 21 -7.11 -15.10 -3.14
CA ALA A 21 -7.16 -14.59 -1.77
C ALA A 21 -6.38 -13.27 -1.65
N GLY A 22 -5.17 -13.18 -2.22
CA GLY A 22 -4.38 -11.94 -2.24
C GLY A 22 -5.11 -10.79 -2.96
N ILE A 23 -5.71 -11.06 -4.12
CA ILE A 23 -6.51 -10.07 -4.85
C ILE A 23 -7.65 -9.53 -3.99
N VAL A 24 -8.45 -10.43 -3.40
CA VAL A 24 -9.62 -10.05 -2.61
C VAL A 24 -9.21 -9.34 -1.32
N SER A 25 -8.15 -9.83 -0.67
CA SER A 25 -7.59 -9.23 0.54
C SER A 25 -7.15 -7.80 0.27
N SER A 26 -6.29 -7.57 -0.73
CA SER A 26 -5.79 -6.23 -1.05
C SER A 26 -6.90 -5.28 -1.49
N TYR A 27 -7.90 -5.75 -2.24
CA TYR A 27 -9.07 -4.93 -2.57
C TYR A 27 -9.86 -4.52 -1.32
N ALA A 28 -10.10 -5.46 -0.40
CA ALA A 28 -10.83 -5.19 0.84
C ALA A 28 -10.04 -4.25 1.76
N THR A 29 -8.73 -4.39 1.83
CA THR A 29 -7.89 -3.56 2.69
C THR A 29 -7.69 -2.16 2.12
N GLU A 30 -7.73 -1.98 0.80
CA GLU A 30 -7.81 -0.64 0.17
C GLU A 30 -9.08 0.11 0.63
N TYR A 31 -10.22 -0.59 0.68
CA TYR A 31 -11.44 0.00 1.23
C TYR A 31 -11.31 0.34 2.72
N LEU A 32 -10.66 -0.54 3.51
CA LEU A 32 -10.39 -0.27 4.93
C LEU A 32 -9.45 0.92 5.11
N GLU A 33 -8.43 1.05 4.27
CA GLU A 33 -7.53 2.19 4.26
C GLU A 33 -8.29 3.49 4.09
N ASN A 34 -9.18 3.56 3.10
CA ASN A 34 -10.05 4.72 2.89
C ASN A 34 -10.93 5.01 4.13
N VAL A 35 -11.48 3.98 4.78
CA VAL A 35 -12.23 4.15 6.04
C VAL A 35 -11.34 4.71 7.15
N PHE A 36 -10.13 4.17 7.34
CA PHE A 36 -9.20 4.68 8.35
C PHE A 36 -8.77 6.12 8.05
N ARG A 37 -8.50 6.44 6.79
CA ARG A 37 -8.20 7.79 6.33
C ARG A 37 -9.33 8.76 6.67
N ASN A 38 -10.58 8.40 6.41
CA ASN A 38 -11.74 9.21 6.76
C ASN A 38 -11.89 9.41 8.28
N ILE A 39 -11.61 8.37 9.08
CA ILE A 39 -11.61 8.47 10.55
C ILE A 39 -10.54 9.45 11.03
N LEU A 40 -9.31 9.34 10.49
CA LEU A 40 -8.19 10.23 10.85
C LEU A 40 -8.48 11.70 10.50
N HIS A 41 -9.15 11.94 9.38
CA HIS A 41 -9.55 13.28 8.93
C HIS A 41 -10.85 13.79 9.57
N GLN A 42 -11.50 13.00 10.43
CA GLN A 42 -12.76 13.35 11.10
C GLN A 42 -13.89 13.69 10.10
N GLU A 43 -13.97 12.96 8.99
CA GLU A 43 -15.04 13.13 8.00
C GLU A 43 -16.41 12.77 8.60
N GLU A 44 -17.46 13.53 8.24
CA GLU A 44 -18.83 13.29 8.72
C GLU A 44 -19.38 11.92 8.28
N ASN A 45 -19.00 11.48 7.08
CA ASN A 45 -19.32 10.15 6.56
C ASN A 45 -18.04 9.32 6.40
N ILE A 46 -17.76 8.46 7.40
CA ILE A 46 -16.58 7.59 7.40
C ILE A 46 -16.56 6.56 6.27
N PHE A 47 -17.72 6.23 5.68
CA PHE A 47 -17.85 5.26 4.59
C PHE A 47 -17.81 5.88 3.21
N LYS A 48 -17.59 7.20 3.12
CA LYS A 48 -17.43 7.89 1.84
C LYS A 48 -16.21 7.32 1.12
N ASP A 49 -16.40 6.88 -0.12
CA ASP A 49 -15.29 6.43 -0.95
C ASP A 49 -14.59 7.65 -1.57
N THR A 50 -13.34 7.86 -1.20
CA THR A 50 -12.49 8.92 -1.77
C THR A 50 -11.42 8.38 -2.70
N ASN A 51 -11.29 7.05 -2.78
CA ASN A 51 -10.37 6.38 -3.66
C ASN A 51 -10.86 6.43 -5.10
N SER A 52 -9.91 6.51 -6.01
CA SER A 52 -10.12 6.40 -7.44
C SER A 52 -10.14 4.92 -7.89
N PRO A 53 -10.79 4.59 -9.01
CA PRO A 53 -10.76 3.24 -9.57
C PRO A 53 -9.34 2.71 -9.78
N GLU A 54 -8.40 3.59 -10.06
CA GLU A 54 -6.98 3.28 -10.21
C GLU A 54 -6.35 2.73 -8.93
N ASP A 55 -6.73 3.27 -7.76
CA ASP A 55 -6.18 2.83 -6.47
C ASP A 55 -6.59 1.37 -6.20
N TYR A 56 -7.85 1.03 -6.47
CA TYR A 56 -8.35 -0.34 -6.39
C TYR A 56 -7.68 -1.29 -7.39
N LEU A 57 -7.39 -0.81 -8.62
CA LEU A 57 -6.66 -1.60 -9.61
C LEU A 57 -5.22 -1.87 -9.17
N VAL A 58 -4.54 -0.87 -8.61
CA VAL A 58 -3.20 -1.04 -8.05
C VAL A 58 -3.23 -2.05 -6.91
N ALA A 59 -4.18 -1.94 -5.98
CA ALA A 59 -4.35 -2.88 -4.87
C ALA A 59 -4.57 -4.32 -5.36
N ILE A 60 -5.44 -4.52 -6.35
CA ILE A 60 -5.70 -5.84 -6.96
C ILE A 60 -4.42 -6.44 -7.57
N VAL A 61 -3.69 -5.65 -8.36
CA VAL A 61 -2.48 -6.13 -9.04
C VAL A 61 -1.36 -6.40 -8.04
N ALA A 62 -1.21 -5.54 -7.02
CA ALA A 62 -0.25 -5.72 -5.94
C ALA A 62 -0.55 -7.00 -5.14
N GLY A 63 -1.81 -7.23 -4.76
CA GLY A 63 -2.23 -8.44 -4.06
C GLY A 63 -1.96 -9.72 -4.84
N ALA A 64 -2.26 -9.72 -6.15
CA ALA A 64 -1.93 -10.84 -7.02
C ALA A 64 -0.42 -11.12 -7.07
N ALA A 65 0.39 -10.06 -7.16
CA ALA A 65 1.83 -10.18 -7.22
C ALA A 65 2.43 -10.68 -5.91
N CYS A 66 1.98 -10.17 -4.76
CA CYS A 66 2.40 -10.65 -3.45
C CYS A 66 2.21 -12.16 -3.30
N SER A 67 1.04 -12.68 -3.72
CA SER A 67 0.78 -14.13 -3.69
C SER A 67 1.58 -14.93 -4.73
N LEU A 68 2.00 -14.32 -5.84
CA LEU A 68 2.89 -14.96 -6.82
C LEU A 68 4.32 -15.09 -6.30
N PHE A 69 4.73 -14.20 -5.40
CA PHE A 69 6.08 -14.12 -4.83
C PHE A 69 6.17 -14.63 -3.38
N ASP A 70 5.19 -15.42 -2.92
CA ASP A 70 5.12 -15.98 -1.56
C ASP A 70 6.36 -16.83 -1.18
N ASN A 71 7.08 -17.35 -2.17
CA ASN A 71 8.27 -18.18 -2.01
C ASN A 71 9.56 -17.36 -1.80
N LEU A 72 9.50 -16.03 -1.90
CA LEU A 72 10.65 -15.18 -1.63
C LEU A 72 10.84 -14.97 -0.11
N PRO A 73 12.09 -14.79 0.35
CA PRO A 73 12.32 -14.31 1.71
C PRO A 73 11.61 -12.97 1.95
N THR A 74 11.25 -12.71 3.21
CA THR A 74 10.41 -11.57 3.62
C THR A 74 10.92 -10.23 3.07
N PHE A 75 12.21 -9.93 3.23
CA PHE A 75 12.77 -8.65 2.76
C PHE A 75 12.68 -8.46 1.23
N PRO A 76 13.17 -9.39 0.38
CA PRO A 76 12.94 -9.35 -1.08
C PRO A 76 11.46 -9.22 -1.48
N SER A 77 10.55 -9.89 -0.77
CA SER A 77 9.11 -9.82 -1.05
C SER A 77 8.56 -8.41 -0.80
N VAL A 78 8.92 -7.78 0.33
CA VAL A 78 8.56 -6.40 0.66
C VAL A 78 9.13 -5.41 -0.38
N VAL A 79 10.40 -5.57 -0.75
CA VAL A 79 11.03 -4.71 -1.78
C VAL A 79 10.29 -4.82 -3.11
N MET A 80 9.98 -6.04 -3.55
CA MET A 80 9.34 -6.27 -4.85
C MET A 80 7.89 -5.76 -4.88
N SER A 81 7.11 -6.04 -3.83
CA SER A 81 5.72 -5.57 -3.71
C SER A 81 5.64 -4.05 -3.67
N THR A 82 6.50 -3.40 -2.88
CA THR A 82 6.58 -1.94 -2.81
C THR A 82 7.04 -1.36 -4.16
N ALA A 83 8.02 -1.98 -4.83
CA ALA A 83 8.47 -1.52 -6.15
C ALA A 83 7.37 -1.62 -7.20
N LEU A 84 6.56 -2.68 -7.16
CA LEU A 84 5.42 -2.85 -8.03
C LEU A 84 4.34 -1.78 -7.76
N TYR A 85 4.03 -1.52 -6.49
CA TYR A 85 3.10 -0.46 -6.08
C TYR A 85 3.50 0.89 -6.69
N TYR A 86 4.72 1.36 -6.43
CA TYR A 86 5.19 2.64 -6.98
C TYR A 86 5.33 2.62 -8.50
N GLY A 87 5.74 1.50 -9.09
CA GLY A 87 5.84 1.34 -10.53
C GLY A 87 4.48 1.45 -11.23
N LEU A 88 3.43 0.90 -10.65
CA LEU A 88 2.07 1.00 -11.17
C LEU A 88 1.54 2.44 -11.06
N TYR A 89 1.70 3.10 -9.91
CA TYR A 89 1.30 4.49 -9.76
C TYR A 89 2.04 5.42 -10.72
N ALA A 90 3.37 5.25 -10.85
CA ALA A 90 4.17 6.00 -11.82
C ALA A 90 3.72 5.75 -13.27
N GLY A 91 3.40 4.49 -13.62
CA GLY A 91 2.86 4.15 -14.93
C GLY A 91 1.51 4.81 -15.21
N ILE A 92 0.60 4.80 -14.22
CA ILE A 92 -0.72 5.44 -14.32
C ILE A 92 -0.58 6.96 -14.46
N ASP A 93 0.28 7.58 -13.64
CA ASP A 93 0.54 9.02 -13.71
C ASP A 93 1.18 9.42 -15.05
N SER A 94 2.09 8.61 -15.58
CA SER A 94 2.64 8.80 -16.93
C SER A 94 1.57 8.76 -18.01
N LEU A 95 0.64 7.79 -17.94
CA LEU A 95 -0.48 7.68 -18.89
C LEU A 95 -1.44 8.88 -18.79
N LYS A 96 -1.57 9.47 -17.59
CA LYS A 96 -2.35 10.69 -17.34
C LYS A 96 -1.59 11.97 -17.72
N GLY A 97 -0.35 11.87 -18.20
CA GLY A 97 0.49 13.01 -18.57
C GLY A 97 0.97 13.85 -17.39
N LYS A 98 1.05 13.27 -16.19
CA LYS A 98 1.62 13.93 -15.02
C LYS A 98 3.13 13.76 -14.99
N ASP A 99 3.83 14.78 -14.51
CA ASP A 99 5.26 14.71 -14.26
C ASP A 99 5.55 13.81 -13.04
N ILE A 100 6.51 12.91 -13.19
CA ILE A 100 6.94 11.99 -12.14
C ILE A 100 8.14 12.61 -11.43
N GLU A 101 7.98 12.96 -10.16
CA GLU A 101 9.07 13.42 -9.31
C GLU A 101 9.92 12.22 -8.82
N GLU A 102 10.88 11.78 -9.63
CA GLU A 102 11.70 10.58 -9.36
C GLU A 102 12.37 10.59 -7.99
N GLU A 103 12.93 11.72 -7.55
CA GLU A 103 13.60 11.83 -6.25
C GLU A 103 12.62 11.60 -5.08
N LYS A 104 11.42 12.17 -5.19
CA LYS A 104 10.36 11.97 -4.20
C LYS A 104 9.90 10.52 -4.20
N LEU A 105 9.68 9.94 -5.38
CA LEU A 105 9.27 8.55 -5.56
C LEU A 105 10.27 7.58 -4.90
N VAL A 106 11.57 7.74 -5.17
CA VAL A 106 12.62 6.87 -4.60
C VAL A 106 12.68 7.01 -3.08
N LYS A 107 12.59 8.24 -2.57
CA LYS A 107 12.58 8.49 -1.12
C LYS A 107 11.38 7.84 -0.44
N ASP A 108 10.20 8.02 -1.02
CA ASP A 108 8.94 7.49 -0.52
C ASP A 108 8.94 5.95 -0.56
N PHE A 109 9.46 5.37 -1.64
CA PHE A 109 9.71 3.93 -1.76
C PHE A 109 10.62 3.39 -0.64
N LEU A 110 11.75 4.03 -0.36
CA LEU A 110 12.68 3.56 0.67
C LEU A 110 12.08 3.62 2.07
N ILE A 111 11.28 4.65 2.35
CA ILE A 111 10.55 4.79 3.62
C ILE A 111 9.56 3.64 3.77
N ASP A 112 8.77 3.36 2.74
CA ASP A 112 7.77 2.30 2.79
C ASP A 112 8.39 0.92 2.95
N VAL A 113 9.44 0.61 2.17
CA VAL A 113 10.16 -0.66 2.32
C VAL A 113 10.63 -0.84 3.76
N PHE A 114 11.16 0.20 4.38
CA PHE A 114 11.63 0.12 5.76
C PHE A 114 10.48 -0.16 6.75
N PHE A 115 9.39 0.61 6.68
CA PHE A 115 8.27 0.46 7.63
C PHE A 115 7.46 -0.81 7.41
N ILE A 116 7.16 -1.16 6.16
CA ILE A 116 6.46 -2.40 5.82
C ILE A 116 7.28 -3.61 6.25
N TYR A 117 8.61 -3.57 6.05
CA TYR A 117 9.47 -4.65 6.54
C TYR A 117 9.42 -4.79 8.07
N LEU A 118 9.38 -3.68 8.81
CA LEU A 118 9.19 -3.73 10.27
C LEU A 118 7.83 -4.34 10.64
N ILE A 119 6.75 -3.96 9.95
CA ILE A 119 5.41 -4.53 10.17
C ILE A 119 5.45 -6.05 9.97
N PHE A 120 6.06 -6.51 8.88
CA PHE A 120 6.24 -7.93 8.61
C PHE A 120 7.04 -8.63 9.72
N LEU A 121 8.17 -8.06 10.15
CA LEU A 121 8.99 -8.64 11.22
C LEU A 121 8.21 -8.76 12.53
N PHE A 122 7.46 -7.74 12.93
CA PHE A 122 6.62 -7.81 14.12
C PHE A 122 5.52 -8.84 13.95
N TYR A 123 4.83 -8.85 12.81
CA TYR A 123 3.79 -9.82 12.52
C TYR A 123 4.29 -11.27 12.61
N GLU A 124 5.43 -11.57 12.00
CA GLU A 124 6.06 -12.89 12.05
C GLU A 124 6.54 -13.27 13.45
N ALA A 125 6.94 -12.31 14.28
CA ALA A 125 7.31 -12.57 15.67
C ALA A 125 6.12 -12.96 16.56
N PHE A 126 4.91 -12.50 16.24
CA PHE A 126 3.69 -12.77 17.02
C PHE A 126 2.80 -13.87 16.43
N GLN A 127 2.98 -14.24 15.15
CA GLN A 127 2.26 -15.35 14.55
C GLN A 127 3.06 -16.66 14.52
N THR A 128 2.41 -17.75 14.89
CA THR A 128 2.81 -19.10 14.50
C THR A 128 2.17 -19.40 13.15
N LYS A 129 2.91 -19.22 12.04
CA LYS A 129 2.39 -19.49 10.69
C LYS A 129 1.99 -20.98 10.56
N ASN A 130 0.75 -21.25 10.17
CA ASN A 130 0.35 -22.53 9.59
C ASN A 130 0.43 -22.38 8.07
N ASN A 131 1.55 -22.82 7.45
CA ASN A 131 1.84 -22.55 6.03
C ASN A 131 1.06 -23.41 5.01
N ASP A 132 0.02 -24.12 5.44
CA ASP A 132 -0.75 -25.02 4.56
C ASP A 132 -2.22 -24.61 4.54
N ALA A 133 -2.52 -23.42 3.99
CA ALA A 133 -3.89 -23.05 3.65
C ALA A 133 -4.38 -23.97 2.52
N SER A 134 -5.36 -24.81 2.85
CA SER A 134 -5.95 -25.79 1.92
C SER A 134 -7.21 -25.24 1.24
N THR A 135 -7.76 -24.16 1.79
CA THR A 135 -9.00 -23.53 1.32
C THR A 135 -8.84 -22.02 1.10
N PHE A 136 -9.72 -21.44 0.28
CA PHE A 136 -9.77 -19.98 0.05
C PHE A 136 -9.98 -19.19 1.34
N THR A 137 -10.84 -19.66 2.24
CA THR A 137 -11.13 -18.96 3.50
C THR A 137 -9.92 -18.94 4.43
N GLU A 138 -9.15 -20.03 4.49
CA GLU A 138 -7.89 -20.09 5.24
C GLU A 138 -6.87 -19.12 4.62
N ALA A 139 -6.67 -19.18 3.31
CA ALA A 139 -5.75 -18.27 2.62
C ALA A 139 -6.14 -16.79 2.80
N LEU A 140 -7.44 -16.46 2.80
CA LEU A 140 -7.91 -15.11 3.07
C LEU A 140 -7.65 -14.70 4.53
N ALA A 141 -7.92 -15.59 5.49
CA ALA A 141 -7.70 -15.33 6.90
C ALA A 141 -6.22 -15.14 7.27
N ASP A 142 -5.31 -15.78 6.53
CA ASP A 142 -3.86 -15.66 6.75
C ASP A 142 -3.30 -14.32 6.22
N ASN A 143 -3.83 -13.83 5.10
CA ASN A 143 -3.36 -12.60 4.44
C ASN A 143 -4.00 -11.32 5.02
N LEU A 144 -5.30 -11.36 5.33
CA LEU A 144 -6.07 -10.18 5.71
C LEU A 144 -5.49 -9.39 6.92
N PRO A 145 -4.99 -10.01 8.00
CA PRO A 145 -4.47 -9.27 9.14
C PRO A 145 -3.22 -8.45 8.80
N LEU A 146 -2.30 -9.02 8.02
CA LEU A 146 -1.09 -8.33 7.60
C LEU A 146 -1.40 -7.21 6.62
N ASP A 147 -2.26 -7.47 5.63
CA ASP A 147 -2.71 -6.46 4.67
C ASP A 147 -3.43 -5.31 5.39
N THR A 148 -4.22 -5.62 6.43
CA THR A 148 -4.89 -4.60 7.25
C THR A 148 -3.87 -3.72 8.00
N LEU A 149 -2.80 -4.30 8.56
CA LEU A 149 -1.75 -3.53 9.22
C LEU A 149 -1.02 -2.60 8.25
N ILE A 150 -0.78 -3.06 7.02
CA ILE A 150 -0.17 -2.27 5.96
C ILE A 150 -1.09 -1.12 5.54
N SER A 151 -2.39 -1.37 5.38
CA SER A 151 -3.37 -0.32 5.08
C SER A 151 -3.52 0.71 6.20
N VAL A 152 -3.48 0.30 7.48
CA VAL A 152 -3.44 1.25 8.60
C VAL A 152 -2.17 2.11 8.54
N TYR A 153 -1.03 1.52 8.19
CA TYR A 153 0.21 2.25 8.00
C TYR A 153 0.09 3.31 6.89
N TYR A 154 -0.44 2.95 5.72
CA TYR A 154 -0.63 3.89 4.63
C TYR A 154 -1.59 5.03 4.99
N ALA A 155 -2.73 4.74 5.63
CA ALA A 155 -3.66 5.76 6.12
C ALA A 155 -2.98 6.75 7.10
N LEU A 156 -2.17 6.25 8.04
CA LEU A 156 -1.42 7.09 8.97
C LEU A 156 -0.33 7.90 8.26
N ARG A 157 0.41 7.29 7.34
CA ARG A 157 1.47 7.94 6.59
C ARG A 157 0.92 9.10 5.78
N ASP A 158 -0.20 8.90 5.09
CA ASP A 158 -0.86 9.93 4.28
C ASP A 158 -1.30 11.09 5.17
N TYR A 159 -1.98 10.82 6.28
CA TYR A 159 -2.39 11.84 7.24
C TYR A 159 -1.21 12.71 7.73
N PHE A 160 -0.10 12.10 8.15
CA PHE A 160 1.06 12.86 8.64
C PHE A 160 1.84 13.58 7.53
N THR A 161 1.77 13.11 6.29
CA THR A 161 2.47 13.72 5.15
C THR A 161 1.67 14.90 4.59
N GLU A 162 0.35 14.78 4.51
CA GLU A 162 -0.55 15.86 4.10
C GLU A 162 -0.55 17.01 5.11
N GLU A 163 -0.59 16.74 6.42
CA GLU A 163 -0.49 17.79 7.45
C GLU A 163 0.82 18.58 7.36
N LYS A 164 1.95 17.91 7.09
CA LYS A 164 3.25 18.57 6.89
C LYS A 164 3.23 19.46 5.66
N ASN A 165 2.72 18.96 4.54
CA ASN A 165 2.62 19.73 3.30
C ASN A 165 1.65 20.94 3.43
N GLY A 166 0.56 20.79 4.19
CA GLY A 166 -0.35 21.89 4.51
C GLY A 166 0.30 22.98 5.36
N ASN A 167 1.12 22.58 6.35
CA ASN A 167 1.86 23.51 7.20
C ASN A 167 3.00 24.23 6.45
N ASP A 168 3.69 23.53 5.55
CA ASP A 168 4.76 24.13 4.74
C ASP A 168 4.22 25.11 3.69
N LYS A 169 3.08 24.80 3.06
CA LYS A 169 2.38 25.76 2.18
C LYS A 169 1.94 27.01 2.93
N LYS A 170 1.40 26.87 4.15
CA LYS A 170 1.05 28.03 5.01
C LYS A 170 2.28 28.87 5.37
N ARG A 171 3.41 28.25 5.73
CA ARG A 171 4.66 28.96 6.04
C ARG A 171 5.25 29.71 4.84
N LEU A 172 5.19 29.12 3.64
CA LEU A 172 5.64 29.75 2.41
C LEU A 172 4.77 30.94 1.99
N SER A 173 3.45 30.85 2.19
CA SER A 173 2.53 31.96 1.93
C SER A 173 2.78 33.15 2.86
N LYS A 174 2.97 32.90 4.17
CA LYS A 174 3.27 33.94 5.16
C LYS A 174 4.60 34.66 4.89
N ARG A 175 5.65 33.92 4.47
CA ARG A 175 6.94 34.53 4.08
C ARG A 175 6.82 35.43 2.84
N LYS A 176 5.95 35.09 1.88
CA LYS A 176 5.69 35.95 0.71
C LYS A 176 4.94 37.22 1.10
N GLU A 177 3.97 37.13 2.00
CA GLU A 177 3.27 38.32 2.53
C GLU A 177 4.23 39.23 3.29
N ASP A 178 5.05 38.68 4.18
CA ASP A 178 6.02 39.45 4.96
C ASP A 178 7.07 40.14 4.08
N SER A 179 7.51 39.52 2.97
CA SER A 179 8.46 40.15 2.04
C SER A 179 7.82 41.27 1.20
N ILE A 180 6.55 41.12 0.82
CA ILE A 180 5.77 42.15 0.13
C ILE A 180 5.54 43.37 1.03
N ILE A 181 5.21 43.14 2.31
CA ILE A 181 5.05 44.21 3.31
C ILE A 181 6.38 44.94 3.54
N TYR A 182 7.48 44.20 3.67
CA TYR A 182 8.82 44.78 3.86
C TYR A 182 9.23 45.70 2.68
N HIS A 183 8.90 45.34 1.45
CA HIS A 183 9.18 46.18 0.28
C HIS A 183 8.25 47.39 0.14
N ARG A 184 6.98 47.30 0.57
CA ARG A 184 6.06 48.46 0.58
C ARG A 184 6.42 49.52 1.61
N THR A 185 7.03 49.14 2.72
CA THR A 185 7.33 50.06 3.82
C THR A 185 8.65 50.85 3.62
N ARG A 186 9.39 50.56 2.54
CA ARG A 186 10.66 51.21 2.19
C ARG A 186 10.60 52.14 0.96
N MET A 187 9.41 52.33 0.38
CA MET A 187 9.13 53.40 -0.58
C MET A 187 8.47 54.57 0.14
#